data_AF-A0A897N947-F1
#
_entry.id   AF-A0A897N947-F1
#
_cell.length_a   1.000
_cell.length_b   1.000
_cell.length_c   1.000
_cell.angle_alpha   90.00
_cell.angle_beta   90.00
_cell.angle_gamma   90.00
#
_symmetry.space_group_name_H-M   'P 1'
#
loop_
_entity.id
_entity.type
_entity.pdbx_description
1 polymer ?
#
loop_
_entity_poly.entity_id
_entity_poly.type
_entity_poly.pdbx_seq_one_letter_code
_entity_poly.pdbx_strand_id
1 'polypeptide(L)'
;MHDSIAVRAGECTSTFDGNRVRAHEQRGRMIVLVKPDNTVLVHDADGYQPVAWLTRAESVAVEGDRIEARDGNQRLRVEVHEEFARGRHPTSAAGRPVGDCPECSGTLVRTSDGVSCTGCSVQFGLPGDATVLDERCECGLPLMRVERGHVFEVCIDRECESLDATVKRAFDREWTCPNCGGDLRILRRGGLLAGCENYPDCDTGFAFPSGTVVGECACGLPLFETDGGRRCLDATCSAAELEPAGGS
;
A
#
# COMPACT_ATOMS: atom_id res chain seq x y z
N MET A 1 9.93 -15.47 8.28
CA MET A 1 10.74 -15.86 7.10
C MET A 1 11.17 -14.59 6.42
N HIS A 2 12.47 -14.39 6.18
CA HIS A 2 12.93 -13.19 5.48
C HIS A 2 12.81 -13.40 3.98
N ASP A 3 12.28 -12.40 3.31
CA ASP A 3 12.48 -12.23 1.89
C ASP A 3 13.98 -12.17 1.59
N SER A 4 14.38 -12.61 0.40
CA SER A 4 15.79 -12.55 0.03
C SER A 4 15.93 -12.38 -1.46
N ILE A 5 16.94 -11.61 -1.85
CA ILE A 5 17.31 -11.42 -3.25
C ILE A 5 18.38 -12.46 -3.60
N ALA A 6 18.16 -13.19 -4.70
CA ALA A 6 19.22 -14.00 -5.28
C ALA A 6 20.05 -13.13 -6.23
N VAL A 7 21.38 -13.26 -6.11
CA VAL A 7 22.36 -12.53 -6.90
C VAL A 7 23.20 -13.52 -7.69
N ARG A 8 23.44 -13.21 -8.96
CA ARG A 8 24.45 -13.84 -9.81
C ARG A 8 25.30 -12.76 -10.46
N ALA A 9 26.60 -12.95 -10.51
CA ALA A 9 27.52 -12.08 -11.23
C ALA A 9 28.46 -12.94 -12.06
N GLY A 10 28.72 -12.55 -13.31
CA GLY A 10 29.54 -13.35 -14.22
C GLY A 10 29.64 -12.78 -15.62
N GLU A 11 30.35 -13.49 -16.49
CA GLU A 11 30.19 -13.35 -17.95
C GLU A 11 28.86 -13.99 -18.34
N CYS A 12 27.93 -13.18 -18.83
CA CYS A 12 26.56 -13.60 -19.08
C CYS A 12 26.14 -13.28 -20.52
N THR A 13 25.16 -14.04 -21.01
CA THR A 13 24.32 -13.62 -22.14
C THR A 13 22.89 -13.48 -21.64
N SER A 14 22.28 -12.31 -21.85
CA SER A 14 20.86 -12.09 -21.61
C SER A 14 20.11 -12.03 -22.93
N THR A 15 19.01 -12.77 -23.03
CA THR A 15 18.09 -12.73 -24.17
C THR A 15 16.71 -12.32 -23.65
N PHE A 16 16.15 -11.25 -24.22
CA PHE A 16 14.78 -10.84 -23.93
C PHE A 16 13.93 -10.96 -25.18
N ASP A 17 12.78 -11.62 -25.03
CA ASP A 17 11.77 -11.78 -26.07
C ASP A 17 10.43 -11.24 -25.53
N GLY A 18 9.73 -10.40 -26.30
CA GLY A 18 8.52 -9.73 -25.84
C GLY A 18 7.61 -9.23 -26.96
N ASN A 19 6.34 -9.02 -26.62
CA ASN A 19 5.25 -8.81 -27.59
C ASN A 19 5.39 -7.55 -28.48
N ARG A 20 6.18 -6.57 -28.05
CA ARG A 20 6.36 -5.26 -28.74
C ARG A 20 7.82 -4.86 -28.96
N VAL A 21 8.77 -5.68 -28.49
CA VAL A 21 10.20 -5.41 -28.57
C VAL A 21 10.81 -6.55 -29.36
N ARG A 22 11.60 -6.25 -30.40
CA ARG A 22 12.32 -7.30 -31.12
C ARG A 22 13.20 -8.05 -30.12
N ALA A 23 13.24 -9.38 -30.26
CA ALA A 23 14.14 -10.20 -29.48
C ALA A 23 15.55 -9.62 -29.59
N HIS A 24 16.16 -9.34 -28.45
CA HIS A 24 17.50 -8.78 -28.39
C HIS A 24 18.35 -9.57 -27.41
N GLU A 25 19.62 -9.68 -27.77
CA GLU A 25 20.63 -10.41 -27.02
C GLU A 25 21.75 -9.45 -26.64
N GLN A 26 22.21 -9.56 -25.40
CA GLN A 26 23.31 -8.78 -24.87
C GLN A 26 24.28 -9.71 -24.17
N ARG A 27 25.58 -9.46 -24.33
CA ARG A 27 26.64 -10.27 -23.73
C ARG A 27 27.65 -9.36 -23.05
N GLY A 28 28.06 -9.75 -21.84
CA GLY A 28 29.10 -9.05 -21.10
C GLY A 28 29.15 -9.48 -19.64
N ARG A 29 29.94 -8.75 -18.85
CA ARG A 29 30.02 -8.92 -17.41
C ARG A 29 28.82 -8.26 -16.76
N MET A 30 27.90 -9.07 -16.24
CA MET A 30 26.61 -8.59 -15.75
C MET A 30 26.31 -9.10 -14.34
N ILE A 31 25.52 -8.33 -13.61
CA ILE A 31 24.93 -8.71 -12.32
C ILE A 31 23.43 -8.91 -12.52
N VAL A 32 22.93 -10.06 -12.11
CA VAL A 32 21.51 -10.42 -12.13
C VAL A 32 20.97 -10.42 -10.70
N LEU A 33 19.88 -9.70 -10.49
CA LEU A 33 19.11 -9.68 -9.25
C LEU A 33 17.76 -10.35 -9.49
N VAL A 34 17.42 -11.34 -8.67
CA VAL A 34 16.08 -11.96 -8.63
C VAL A 34 15.44 -11.62 -7.29
N LYS A 35 14.39 -10.79 -7.34
CA LYS A 35 13.66 -10.31 -6.17
C LYS A 35 12.57 -11.29 -5.71
N PRO A 36 12.11 -11.19 -4.45
CA PRO A 36 11.04 -12.04 -3.92
C PRO A 36 9.72 -11.97 -4.71
N ASP A 37 9.43 -10.82 -5.29
CA ASP A 37 8.23 -10.60 -6.12
C ASP A 37 8.42 -11.09 -7.57
N ASN A 38 9.40 -11.96 -7.83
CA ASN A 38 9.78 -12.46 -9.16
C ASN A 38 10.27 -11.39 -10.14
N THR A 39 10.59 -10.17 -9.68
CA THR A 39 11.27 -9.19 -10.52
C THR A 39 12.72 -9.63 -10.78
N VAL A 40 13.09 -9.75 -12.06
CA VAL A 40 14.46 -10.02 -12.51
C VAL A 40 15.05 -8.78 -13.16
N LEU A 41 16.23 -8.36 -12.70
CA LEU A 41 16.97 -7.21 -13.21
C LEU A 41 18.37 -7.66 -13.62
N VAL A 42 18.81 -7.28 -14.82
CA VAL A 42 20.15 -7.53 -15.34
C VAL A 42 20.83 -6.18 -15.53
N HIS A 43 21.94 -5.94 -14.85
CA HIS A 43 22.74 -4.73 -14.98
C HIS A 43 24.12 -5.06 -15.57
N ASP A 44 24.58 -4.23 -16.49
CA ASP A 44 25.99 -4.16 -16.88
C ASP A 44 26.68 -3.05 -16.07
N ALA A 45 27.82 -2.55 -16.56
CA ALA A 45 28.60 -1.51 -15.88
C ALA A 45 28.08 -0.08 -16.14
N ASP A 46 27.18 0.13 -17.10
CA ASP A 46 26.85 1.45 -17.63
C ASP A 46 25.40 1.86 -17.36
N GLY A 47 25.21 3.13 -17.00
CA GLY A 47 23.89 3.71 -16.77
C GLY A 47 23.23 3.24 -15.46
N TYR A 48 22.08 3.85 -15.15
CA TYR A 48 21.31 3.52 -13.93
C TYR A 48 20.21 2.49 -14.20
N GLN A 49 19.85 2.27 -15.47
CA GLN A 49 18.80 1.33 -15.86
C GLN A 49 19.39 -0.07 -16.07
N PRO A 50 18.64 -1.13 -15.77
CA PRO A 50 19.03 -2.48 -16.15
C PRO A 50 19.04 -2.61 -17.68
N VAL A 51 20.02 -3.36 -18.21
CA VAL A 51 20.10 -3.69 -19.63
C VAL A 51 18.99 -4.62 -20.09
N ALA A 52 18.48 -5.46 -19.20
CA ALA A 52 17.29 -6.28 -19.42
C ALA A 52 16.56 -6.51 -18.10
N TRP A 53 15.24 -6.56 -18.14
CA TRP A 53 14.44 -6.83 -16.93
C TRP A 53 13.10 -7.45 -17.26
N LEU A 54 12.52 -8.13 -16.28
CA LEU A 54 11.11 -8.53 -16.29
C LEU A 54 10.58 -8.33 -14.87
N THR A 55 9.61 -7.43 -14.70
CA THR A 55 9.04 -7.08 -13.40
C THR A 55 7.87 -7.99 -13.06
N ARG A 56 7.81 -8.47 -11.81
CA ARG A 56 6.68 -9.27 -11.29
C ARG A 56 6.27 -10.42 -12.21
N ALA A 57 7.27 -11.19 -12.66
CA ALA A 57 7.03 -12.31 -13.56
C ALA A 57 6.12 -13.37 -12.92
N GLU A 58 5.25 -13.98 -13.72
CA GLU A 58 4.39 -15.10 -13.30
C GLU A 58 5.21 -16.28 -12.77
N SER A 59 6.41 -16.49 -13.34
CA SER A 59 7.36 -17.50 -12.85
C SER A 59 8.81 -17.09 -13.09
N VAL A 60 9.68 -17.52 -12.17
CA VAL A 60 11.14 -17.44 -12.31
C VAL A 60 11.76 -18.78 -11.92
N ALA A 61 12.58 -19.34 -12.81
CA ALA A 61 13.40 -20.52 -12.56
C ALA A 61 14.87 -20.13 -12.50
N VAL A 62 15.59 -20.64 -11.50
CA VAL A 62 17.04 -20.48 -11.34
C VAL A 62 17.64 -21.88 -11.25
N GLU A 63 18.23 -22.36 -12.34
CA GLU A 63 18.74 -23.72 -12.49
C GLU A 63 20.21 -23.67 -12.90
N GLY A 64 21.12 -24.02 -12.00
CA GLY A 64 22.55 -23.98 -12.27
C GLY A 64 23.03 -22.59 -12.71
N ASP A 65 23.45 -22.51 -13.97
CA ASP A 65 23.98 -21.33 -14.66
C ASP A 65 22.90 -20.55 -15.44
N ARG A 66 21.63 -20.94 -15.35
CA ARG A 66 20.54 -20.34 -16.11
C ARG A 66 19.47 -19.73 -15.22
N ILE A 67 19.06 -18.52 -15.59
CA ILE A 67 17.91 -17.81 -15.00
C ILE A 67 16.88 -17.60 -16.10
N GLU A 68 15.63 -17.90 -15.79
CA GLU A 68 14.52 -17.73 -16.74
C GLU A 68 13.29 -17.16 -16.06
N ALA A 69 12.85 -15.98 -16.52
CA ALA A 69 11.63 -15.33 -16.07
C ALA A 69 10.60 -15.29 -17.20
N ARG A 70 9.33 -15.52 -16.88
CA ARG A 70 8.21 -15.55 -17.82
C ARG A 70 7.01 -14.78 -17.30
N ASP A 71 6.40 -14.00 -18.17
CA ASP A 71 5.17 -13.26 -17.93
C ASP A 71 4.35 -13.21 -19.21
N GLY A 72 3.33 -14.07 -19.31
CA GLY A 72 2.60 -14.30 -20.56
C GLY A 72 3.54 -14.68 -21.72
N ASN A 73 3.58 -13.83 -22.76
CA ASN A 73 4.45 -14.02 -23.92
C ASN A 73 5.84 -13.40 -23.76
N GLN A 74 6.11 -12.72 -22.65
CA GLN A 74 7.42 -12.12 -22.38
C GLN A 74 8.33 -13.14 -21.70
N ARG A 75 9.59 -13.17 -22.13
CA ARG A 75 10.58 -14.08 -21.60
C ARG A 75 11.93 -13.40 -21.50
N LEU A 76 12.50 -13.43 -20.30
CA LEU A 76 13.89 -13.06 -20.05
C LEU A 76 14.67 -14.32 -19.71
N ARG A 77 15.71 -14.62 -20.47
CA ARG A 77 16.68 -15.67 -20.16
C ARG A 77 18.03 -15.04 -19.91
N VAL A 78 18.74 -15.49 -18.88
CA VAL A 78 20.15 -15.20 -18.66
C VAL A 78 20.91 -16.51 -18.54
N GLU A 79 21.96 -16.67 -19.33
CA GLU A 79 22.92 -17.78 -19.26
C GLU A 79 24.25 -17.24 -18.74
N VAL A 80 24.76 -17.82 -17.65
CA VAL A 80 26.02 -17.44 -16.99
C VAL A 80 27.13 -18.37 -17.50
N HIS A 81 28.02 -17.86 -18.34
CA HIS A 81 29.11 -18.63 -18.94
C HIS A 81 30.29 -18.81 -17.98
N GLU A 82 30.58 -17.79 -17.18
CA GLU A 82 31.61 -17.82 -16.14
C GLU A 82 31.07 -17.15 -14.88
N GLU A 83 30.97 -17.88 -13.77
CA GLU A 83 30.45 -17.36 -12.51
C GLU A 83 31.57 -16.66 -11.71
N PHE A 84 31.36 -15.39 -11.41
CA PHE A 84 32.23 -14.62 -10.51
C PHE A 84 31.71 -14.64 -9.07
N ALA A 85 30.39 -14.60 -8.90
CA ALA A 85 29.75 -14.68 -7.58
C ALA A 85 28.31 -15.20 -7.66
N ARG A 86 27.91 -15.93 -6.62
CA ARG A 86 26.52 -16.32 -6.37
C ARG A 86 26.16 -16.19 -4.91
N GLY A 87 24.93 -15.77 -4.65
CA GLY A 87 24.44 -15.66 -3.28
C GLY A 87 22.93 -15.51 -3.21
N ARG A 88 22.39 -15.75 -2.01
CA ARG A 88 21.05 -15.35 -1.63
C ARG A 88 21.19 -14.54 -0.35
N HIS A 89 20.74 -13.30 -0.38
CA HIS A 89 20.96 -12.35 0.70
C HIS A 89 19.62 -11.93 1.28
N PRO A 90 19.46 -11.98 2.62
CA PRO A 90 18.23 -11.57 3.27
C PRO A 90 17.99 -10.09 2.99
N THR A 91 16.73 -9.76 2.78
CA THR A 91 16.25 -8.40 2.53
C THR A 91 15.02 -8.14 3.37
N SER A 92 14.73 -6.86 3.58
CA SER A 92 13.54 -6.41 4.26
C SER A 92 13.01 -5.14 3.60
N ALA A 93 11.84 -4.71 4.04
CA ALA A 93 11.37 -3.37 3.78
C ALA A 93 12.41 -2.34 4.24
N ALA A 94 12.64 -1.32 3.42
CA ALA A 94 13.43 -0.14 3.78
C ALA A 94 12.50 1.06 3.87
N GLY A 95 12.69 1.90 4.89
CA GLY A 95 11.83 3.04 5.15
C GLY A 95 12.33 3.89 6.31
N ARG A 96 11.56 4.92 6.68
CA ARG A 96 11.87 5.77 7.84
C ARG A 96 11.70 4.94 9.13
N PRO A 97 12.69 4.86 10.03
CA PRO A 97 12.52 4.20 11.32
C PRO A 97 11.41 4.86 12.14
N VAL A 98 10.54 4.06 12.74
CA VAL A 98 9.41 4.53 13.55
C VAL A 98 9.35 3.91 14.95
N GLY A 99 10.13 2.87 15.25
CA GLY A 99 10.18 2.28 16.58
C GLY A 99 10.87 0.91 16.59
N ASP A 100 10.82 0.25 17.73
CA ASP A 100 11.37 -1.10 17.91
C ASP A 100 10.29 -2.16 17.71
N CYS A 101 10.69 -3.32 17.18
CA CYS A 101 9.78 -4.44 16.99
C CYS A 101 9.45 -5.10 18.35
N PRO A 102 8.17 -5.43 18.63
CA PRO A 102 7.81 -6.12 19.87
C PRO A 102 8.24 -7.60 19.88
N GLU A 103 8.50 -8.21 18.72
CA GLU A 103 8.77 -9.65 18.60
C GLU A 103 10.23 -10.02 18.34
N CYS A 104 11.10 -9.04 18.05
CA CYS A 104 12.53 -9.28 17.82
C CYS A 104 13.35 -8.01 18.05
N SER A 105 14.68 -8.10 17.96
CA SER A 105 15.58 -6.94 18.07
C SER A 105 15.63 -6.06 16.82
N GLY A 106 14.66 -6.19 15.92
CA GLY A 106 14.58 -5.45 14.66
C GLY A 106 13.92 -4.08 14.83
N THR A 107 14.09 -3.24 13.82
CA THR A 107 13.51 -1.89 13.76
C THR A 107 12.24 -1.91 12.92
N LEU A 108 11.19 -1.24 13.40
CA LEU A 108 10.00 -0.94 12.61
C LEU A 108 10.28 0.25 11.69
N VAL A 109 9.96 0.11 10.41
CA VAL A 109 10.12 1.16 9.39
C VAL A 109 8.80 1.47 8.70
N ARG A 110 8.54 2.75 8.42
CA ARG A 110 7.40 3.22 7.61
C ARG A 110 7.71 3.02 6.12
N THR A 111 6.90 2.21 5.46
CA THR A 111 6.85 2.01 4.01
C THR A 111 5.64 2.75 3.41
N SER A 112 5.41 2.68 2.11
CA SER A 112 4.15 3.16 1.49
C SER A 112 2.93 2.43 2.06
N ASP A 113 3.06 1.13 2.31
CA ASP A 113 1.92 0.24 2.54
C ASP A 113 1.59 0.09 4.04
N GLY A 114 2.50 0.52 4.91
CA GLY A 114 2.30 0.46 6.36
C GLY A 114 3.58 0.60 7.14
N VAL A 115 3.68 -0.13 8.25
CA VAL A 115 4.89 -0.26 9.06
C VAL A 115 5.33 -1.72 9.04
N SER A 116 6.62 -1.98 8.79
CA SER A 116 7.16 -3.34 8.73
C SER A 116 8.43 -3.46 9.55
N CYS A 117 8.65 -4.61 10.16
CA CYS A 117 9.89 -4.91 10.85
C CYS A 117 11.01 -5.27 9.84
N THR A 118 12.24 -4.82 10.10
CA THR A 118 13.41 -5.19 9.31
C THR A 118 13.96 -6.58 9.65
N GLY A 119 13.60 -7.11 10.83
CA GLY A 119 14.17 -8.31 11.44
C GLY A 119 13.22 -9.51 11.58
N CYS A 120 11.93 -9.36 11.29
CA CYS A 120 10.98 -10.47 11.29
C CYS A 120 9.78 -10.17 10.35
N SER A 121 8.73 -10.98 10.40
CA SER A 121 7.53 -10.82 9.57
C SER A 121 6.46 -9.88 10.14
N VAL A 122 6.73 -9.21 11.26
CA VAL A 122 5.78 -8.24 11.86
C VAL A 122 5.53 -7.10 10.87
N GLN A 123 4.26 -6.83 10.63
CA GLN A 123 3.79 -5.75 9.76
C GLN A 123 2.42 -5.23 10.21
N PHE A 124 2.21 -3.93 10.04
CA PHE A 124 0.99 -3.22 10.36
C PHE A 124 0.53 -2.45 9.12
N GLY A 125 -0.56 -2.88 8.51
CA GLY A 125 -1.16 -2.19 7.37
C GLY A 125 -1.83 -0.90 7.82
N LEU A 126 -1.53 0.22 7.16
CA LEU A 126 -2.06 1.53 7.53
C LEU A 126 -2.94 2.11 6.41
N PRO A 127 -3.94 2.94 6.74
CA PRO A 127 -4.62 3.76 5.74
C PRO A 127 -3.64 4.64 4.95
N GLY A 128 -3.97 4.92 3.69
CA GLY A 128 -3.10 5.72 2.81
C GLY A 128 -2.81 7.13 3.33
N ASP A 129 -3.76 7.72 4.06
CA ASP A 129 -3.65 9.04 4.70
C ASP A 129 -3.05 9.02 6.11
N ALA A 130 -2.65 7.84 6.62
CA ALA A 130 -2.12 7.73 7.97
C ALA A 130 -0.67 8.25 8.07
N THR A 131 -0.46 9.11 9.07
CA THR A 131 0.86 9.59 9.49
C THR A 131 1.28 8.86 10.76
N VAL A 132 2.46 8.24 10.76
CA VAL A 132 3.00 7.59 11.97
C VAL A 132 3.67 8.64 12.84
N LEU A 133 3.29 8.65 14.11
CA LEU A 133 3.72 9.59 15.13
C LEU A 133 4.90 9.04 15.95
N ASP A 134 5.61 9.93 16.63
CA ASP A 134 6.70 9.55 17.53
C ASP A 134 6.14 9.10 18.90
N GLU A 135 4.95 9.57 19.26
CA GLU A 135 4.14 9.15 20.40
C GLU A 135 3.85 7.64 20.37
N ARG A 136 3.75 7.06 21.57
CA ARG A 136 3.58 5.62 21.76
C ARG A 136 2.23 5.33 22.41
N CYS A 137 1.59 4.27 21.93
CA CYS A 137 0.53 3.61 22.66
C CYS A 137 1.09 2.99 23.95
N GLU A 138 0.22 2.69 24.91
CA GLU A 138 0.57 1.98 26.13
C GLU A 138 1.22 0.61 25.86
N CYS A 139 0.91 -0.03 24.72
CA CYS A 139 1.58 -1.27 24.31
C CYS A 139 3.01 -1.08 23.79
N GLY A 140 3.48 0.16 23.68
CA GLY A 140 4.82 0.52 23.21
C GLY A 140 4.94 0.72 21.69
N LEU A 141 3.92 0.36 20.91
CA LEU A 141 3.89 0.62 19.47
C LEU A 141 3.61 2.10 19.16
N PRO A 142 4.08 2.61 18.01
CA PRO A 142 3.75 3.96 17.54
C PRO A 142 2.24 4.22 17.46
N LEU A 143 1.84 5.47 17.66
CA LEU A 143 0.52 5.94 17.25
C LEU A 143 0.51 6.30 15.76
N MET A 144 -0.66 6.23 15.14
CA MET A 144 -0.94 6.85 13.84
C MET A 144 -1.98 7.94 13.98
N ARG A 145 -1.75 9.07 13.31
CA ARG A 145 -2.75 10.12 13.05
C ARG A 145 -3.44 9.84 11.73
N VAL A 146 -4.76 9.85 11.71
CA VAL A 146 -5.58 9.56 10.53
C VAL A 146 -6.89 10.35 10.57
N GLU A 147 -7.46 10.69 9.41
CA GLU A 147 -8.67 11.52 9.34
C GLU A 147 -9.88 10.70 8.88
N ARG A 148 -10.84 10.47 9.79
CA ARG A 148 -12.07 9.74 9.50
C ARG A 148 -13.26 10.47 10.11
N GLY A 149 -13.53 11.66 9.60
CA GLY A 149 -14.57 12.56 10.10
C GLY A 149 -14.07 13.40 11.27
N HIS A 150 -13.30 12.80 12.17
CA HIS A 150 -12.40 13.53 13.07
C HIS A 150 -10.95 13.12 12.80
N VAL A 151 -10.03 13.88 13.37
CA VAL A 151 -8.65 13.44 13.53
C VAL A 151 -8.61 12.42 14.65
N PHE A 152 -8.12 11.23 14.36
CA PHE A 152 -7.90 10.18 15.35
C PHE A 152 -6.42 9.88 15.47
N GLU A 153 -5.95 9.77 16.71
CA GLU A 153 -4.64 9.25 17.06
C GLU A 153 -4.84 7.93 17.79
N VAL A 154 -4.53 6.82 17.11
CA VAL A 154 -4.76 5.46 17.62
C VAL A 154 -3.51 4.61 17.39
N CYS A 155 -3.39 3.49 18.10
CA CYS A 155 -2.31 2.54 17.88
C CYS A 155 -2.22 2.09 16.40
N ILE A 156 -1.00 1.91 15.88
CA ILE A 156 -0.80 1.30 14.55
C ILE A 156 -1.28 -0.15 14.49
N ASP A 157 -1.36 -0.81 15.64
CA ASP A 157 -1.89 -2.16 15.76
C ASP A 157 -3.40 -2.13 16.00
N ARG A 158 -4.15 -2.61 15.00
CA ARG A 158 -5.61 -2.67 15.02
C ARG A 158 -6.15 -3.67 16.04
N GLU A 159 -5.36 -4.66 16.45
CA GLU A 159 -5.74 -5.60 17.51
C GLU A 159 -5.63 -4.96 18.89
N CYS A 160 -4.67 -4.04 19.07
CA CYS A 160 -4.52 -3.24 20.27
C CYS A 160 -5.58 -2.13 20.36
N GLU A 161 -5.73 -1.34 19.30
CA GLU A 161 -6.76 -0.30 19.22
C GLU A 161 -7.35 -0.21 17.80
N SER A 162 -8.64 -0.52 17.69
CA SER A 162 -9.32 -0.53 16.40
C SER A 162 -9.79 0.87 16.00
N LEU A 163 -9.17 1.43 14.95
CA LEU A 163 -9.65 2.65 14.28
C LEU A 163 -11.14 2.55 13.95
N ASP A 164 -11.61 1.41 13.44
CA ASP A 164 -13.03 1.24 13.07
C ASP A 164 -13.96 1.38 14.27
N ALA A 165 -13.57 0.79 15.40
CA ALA A 165 -14.37 0.89 16.62
C ALA A 165 -14.38 2.32 17.15
N THR A 166 -13.27 3.03 17.03
CA THR A 166 -13.15 4.45 17.43
C THR A 166 -13.99 5.35 16.53
N VAL A 167 -13.94 5.19 15.19
CA VAL A 167 -14.79 5.94 14.27
C VAL A 167 -16.27 5.59 14.46
N LYS A 168 -16.58 4.30 14.65
CA LYS A 168 -17.96 3.87 14.93
C LYS A 168 -18.50 4.48 16.21
N ARG A 169 -17.73 4.52 17.30
CA ARG A 169 -18.17 5.20 18.53
C ARG A 169 -18.46 6.68 18.33
N ALA A 170 -17.75 7.34 17.40
CA ALA A 170 -17.94 8.75 17.11
C ALA A 170 -19.15 9.04 16.20
N PHE A 171 -19.49 8.14 15.27
CA PHE A 171 -20.45 8.46 14.20
C PHE A 171 -21.55 7.40 13.93
N ASP A 172 -21.62 6.27 14.65
CA ASP A 172 -22.69 5.28 14.44
C ASP A 172 -24.05 5.92 14.76
N ARG A 173 -24.94 5.96 13.75
CA ARG A 173 -26.27 6.56 13.83
C ARG A 173 -26.27 8.08 14.03
N GLU A 174 -25.18 8.77 13.71
CA GLU A 174 -25.11 10.23 13.80
C GLU A 174 -25.89 10.93 12.68
N TRP A 175 -26.06 10.27 11.53
CA TRP A 175 -26.68 10.87 10.34
C TRP A 175 -27.87 10.06 9.84
N THR A 176 -28.83 10.77 9.25
CA THR A 176 -30.05 10.19 8.70
C THR A 176 -29.88 9.81 7.23
N CYS A 177 -30.42 8.66 6.84
CA CYS A 177 -30.47 8.19 5.47
C CYS A 177 -31.40 9.09 4.63
N PRO A 178 -30.92 9.71 3.53
CA PRO A 178 -31.74 10.60 2.73
C PRO A 178 -32.83 9.87 1.92
N ASN A 179 -32.73 8.55 1.77
CA ASN A 179 -33.68 7.76 0.97
C ASN A 179 -34.89 7.28 1.78
N CYS A 180 -34.69 6.87 3.04
CA CYS A 180 -35.77 6.27 3.85
C CYS A 180 -35.93 6.87 5.25
N GLY A 181 -35.07 7.81 5.65
CA GLY A 181 -35.12 8.46 6.97
C GLY A 181 -34.63 7.61 8.14
N GLY A 182 -34.15 6.38 7.91
CA GLY A 182 -33.52 5.55 8.96
C GLY A 182 -32.09 6.00 9.28
N ASP A 183 -31.48 5.45 10.33
CA ASP A 183 -30.12 5.82 10.73
C ASP A 183 -29.05 5.26 9.78
N LEU A 184 -27.99 6.04 9.56
CA LEU A 184 -26.76 5.57 8.92
C LEU A 184 -25.80 4.97 9.95
N ARG A 185 -25.45 3.69 9.76
CA ARG A 185 -24.52 2.95 10.61
C ARG A 185 -23.11 2.97 10.04
N ILE A 186 -22.11 3.04 10.92
CA ILE A 186 -20.71 2.93 10.53
C ILE A 186 -20.30 1.47 10.48
N LEU A 187 -19.92 1.02 9.29
CA LEU A 187 -19.63 -0.37 8.96
C LEU A 187 -18.34 -0.48 8.14
N ARG A 188 -17.75 -1.67 8.11
CA ARG A 188 -16.62 -1.98 7.23
C ARG A 188 -17.01 -3.05 6.21
N ARG A 189 -16.94 -2.72 4.92
CA ARG A 189 -17.12 -3.64 3.78
C ARG A 189 -16.25 -3.18 2.62
N GLY A 190 -15.07 -3.78 2.44
CA GLY A 190 -14.05 -3.33 1.48
C GLY A 190 -13.38 -1.98 1.85
N GLY A 191 -14.05 -1.17 2.66
CA GLY A 191 -13.58 0.07 3.29
C GLY A 191 -14.57 0.48 4.39
N LEU A 192 -14.30 1.59 5.07
CA LEU A 192 -15.25 2.15 6.03
C LEU A 192 -16.38 2.86 5.27
N LEU A 193 -17.62 2.67 5.69
CA LEU A 193 -18.80 3.26 5.05
C LEU A 193 -19.87 3.63 6.08
N ALA A 194 -20.73 4.57 5.70
CA ALA A 194 -21.99 4.88 6.38
C ALA A 194 -23.14 4.24 5.58
N GLY A 195 -23.76 3.20 6.12
CA GLY A 195 -24.79 2.41 5.44
C GLY A 195 -26.12 2.42 6.19
N CYS A 196 -27.23 2.45 5.46
CA CYS A 196 -28.56 2.49 6.08
C CYS A 196 -28.83 1.25 6.95
N GLU A 197 -29.41 1.46 8.14
CA GLU A 197 -29.77 0.37 9.04
C GLU A 197 -30.89 -0.54 8.50
N ASN A 198 -31.70 -0.03 7.57
CA ASN A 198 -32.84 -0.74 6.98
C ASN A 198 -32.43 -1.66 5.82
N TYR A 199 -31.14 -1.95 5.64
CA TYR A 199 -30.68 -2.96 4.67
C TYR A 199 -31.27 -4.34 5.02
N PRO A 200 -31.82 -5.11 4.06
CA PRO A 200 -31.71 -4.92 2.60
C PRO A 200 -32.82 -4.09 1.95
N ASP A 201 -33.84 -3.64 2.70
CA ASP A 201 -34.97 -2.87 2.15
C ASP A 201 -34.56 -1.47 1.68
N CYS A 202 -33.47 -0.94 2.23
CA CYS A 202 -32.79 0.25 1.75
C CYS A 202 -31.28 -0.03 1.60
N ASP A 203 -30.76 0.07 0.37
CA ASP A 203 -29.36 -0.25 0.03
C ASP A 203 -28.42 0.97 0.03
N THR A 204 -28.93 2.13 0.49
CA THR A 204 -28.15 3.37 0.57
C THR A 204 -26.90 3.19 1.43
N GLY A 205 -25.75 3.52 0.85
CA GLY A 205 -24.48 3.51 1.55
C GLY A 205 -23.46 4.43 0.89
N PHE A 206 -22.66 5.08 1.72
CA PHE A 206 -21.67 6.07 1.30
C PHE A 206 -20.28 5.66 1.81
N ALA A 207 -19.27 5.70 0.94
CA ALA A 207 -17.90 5.50 1.36
C ALA A 207 -17.49 6.61 2.34
N PHE A 208 -16.88 6.23 3.46
CA PHE A 208 -16.47 7.18 4.48
C PHE A 208 -15.18 7.89 4.04
N PRO A 209 -15.16 9.23 3.85
CA PRO A 209 -14.00 9.94 3.33
C PRO A 209 -12.79 9.95 4.27
N SER A 210 -11.59 10.07 3.68
CA SER A 210 -10.38 10.49 4.41
C SER A 210 -10.38 12.01 4.53
N GLY A 211 -10.79 12.52 5.70
CA GLY A 211 -10.94 13.95 5.95
C GLY A 211 -11.71 14.21 7.23
N THR A 212 -12.07 15.47 7.48
CA THR A 212 -12.78 15.90 8.70
C THR A 212 -14.14 16.50 8.38
N VAL A 213 -15.14 16.26 9.22
CA VAL A 213 -16.46 16.87 9.11
C VAL A 213 -16.35 18.34 9.51
N VAL A 214 -16.69 19.24 8.60
CA VAL A 214 -16.60 20.70 8.79
C VAL A 214 -17.97 21.39 8.79
N GLY A 215 -19.04 20.64 8.53
CA GLY A 215 -20.40 21.17 8.57
C GLY A 215 -21.41 20.21 7.95
N GLU A 216 -22.55 20.77 7.55
CA GLU A 216 -23.62 20.06 6.87
C GLU A 216 -23.69 20.55 5.41
N CYS A 217 -23.79 19.62 4.48
CA CYS A 217 -24.06 19.92 3.07
C CYS A 217 -25.53 20.32 2.91
N ALA A 218 -25.87 21.10 1.88
CA ALA A 218 -27.25 21.51 1.62
C ALA A 218 -28.24 20.34 1.41
N CYS A 219 -27.76 19.10 1.18
CA CYS A 219 -28.59 17.90 1.14
C CYS A 219 -28.87 17.28 2.51
N GLY A 220 -28.38 17.86 3.61
CA GLY A 220 -28.56 17.37 4.98
C GLY A 220 -27.54 16.30 5.42
N LEU A 221 -26.62 15.90 4.54
CA LEU A 221 -25.52 14.99 4.88
C LEU A 221 -24.27 15.77 5.33
N PRO A 222 -23.35 15.17 6.09
CA PRO A 222 -22.14 15.86 6.54
C PRO A 222 -21.23 16.27 5.38
N LEU A 223 -20.68 17.48 5.50
CA LEU A 223 -19.67 18.06 4.62
C LEU A 223 -18.28 17.79 5.19
N PHE A 224 -17.40 17.22 4.38
CA PHE A 224 -16.02 16.89 4.73
C PHE A 224 -15.05 17.87 4.07
N GLU A 225 -14.02 18.28 4.80
CA GLU A 225 -12.78 18.84 4.26
C GLU A 225 -11.78 17.70 4.06
N THR A 226 -11.23 17.57 2.86
CA THR A 226 -10.29 16.52 2.47
C THR A 226 -9.09 17.13 1.75
N ASP A 227 -8.04 16.36 1.48
CA ASP A 227 -6.91 16.82 0.65
C ASP A 227 -7.34 17.26 -0.77
N GLY A 228 -8.47 16.73 -1.26
CA GLY A 228 -9.08 17.10 -2.53
C GLY A 228 -10.04 18.31 -2.45
N GLY A 229 -10.13 18.96 -1.29
CA GLY A 229 -11.08 20.03 -0.98
C GLY A 229 -12.37 19.52 -0.31
N ARG A 230 -13.37 20.41 -0.24
CA ARG A 230 -14.66 20.11 0.39
C ARG A 230 -15.52 19.17 -0.45
N ARG A 231 -16.15 18.20 0.20
CA ARG A 231 -17.09 17.27 -0.44
C ARG A 231 -18.13 16.73 0.53
N CYS A 232 -19.30 16.39 0.00
CA CYS A 232 -20.33 15.68 0.76
C CYS A 232 -19.91 14.22 1.06
N LEU A 233 -20.51 13.63 2.09
CA LEU A 233 -20.47 12.18 2.33
C LEU A 233 -20.91 11.40 1.09
N ASP A 234 -21.99 11.84 0.46
CA ASP A 234 -22.39 11.36 -0.85
C ASP A 234 -21.46 11.93 -1.93
N ALA A 235 -20.64 11.07 -2.53
CA ALA A 235 -19.70 11.44 -3.59
C ALA A 235 -20.38 11.94 -4.87
N THR A 236 -21.67 11.65 -5.04
CA THR A 236 -22.46 12.04 -6.22
C THR A 236 -23.22 13.35 -6.01
N CYS A 237 -23.15 13.92 -4.81
CA CYS A 237 -23.84 15.16 -4.47
C CYS A 237 -23.08 16.39 -5.02
N SER A 238 -23.70 17.11 -5.95
CA SER A 238 -23.17 18.36 -6.53
C SER A 238 -23.36 19.59 -5.64
N ALA A 239 -24.13 19.48 -4.56
CA ALA A 239 -24.41 20.62 -3.68
C ALA A 239 -23.19 21.06 -2.84
N ALA A 240 -22.17 20.21 -2.70
CA ALA A 240 -20.94 20.53 -1.98
C ALA A 240 -20.03 21.53 -2.70
N GLU A 241 -20.23 21.73 -4.01
CA GLU A 241 -19.43 22.66 -4.84
C GLU A 241 -19.97 24.10 -4.83
N LEU A 242 -21.13 24.33 -4.19
CA LEU A 242 -21.92 25.55 -4.36
C LEU A 242 -21.88 26.55 -3.18
N GLU A 243 -20.99 26.38 -2.21
CA GLU A 243 -20.76 27.43 -1.20
C GLU A 243 -20.09 28.66 -1.86
N PRO A 244 -20.65 29.87 -1.72
CA PRO A 244 -20.20 31.04 -2.46
C PRO A 244 -18.83 31.52 -1.94
N ALA A 245 -17.99 31.97 -2.87
CA ALA A 245 -16.88 32.84 -2.52
C ALA A 245 -17.44 34.15 -1.91
N GLY A 246 -17.37 34.29 -0.58
CA GLY A 246 -17.35 35.60 0.07
C GLY A 246 -18.28 35.79 1.27
N GLY A 247 -17.73 36.40 2.32
CA GLY A 247 -18.49 36.84 3.49
C GLY A 247 -17.71 37.65 4.53
N SER A 248 -17.04 38.73 4.10
CA SER A 248 -16.53 39.90 4.86
C SER A 248 -15.45 39.71 5.94
#